data_AF-A0A7J6SM59-F1
#
_entry.id   AF-A0A7J6SM59-F1
#
_cell.length_a   1.000
_cell.length_b   1.000
_cell.length_c   1.000
_cell.angle_alpha   90.00
_cell.angle_beta   90.00
_cell.angle_gamma   90.00
#
_symmetry.space_group_name_H-M   'P 1'
#
loop_
_entity.id
_entity.type
_entity.pdbx_description
1 polymer ?
#
loop_
_entity_poly.entity_id
_entity_poly.type
_entity_poly.pdbx_seq_one_letter_code
_entity_poly.pdbx_strand_id
1 'polypeptide(L)'
;MSSPQKGSSAPDAATPAGGEGQKPEVDAVERKKRQLENLGRSGGVYIPPFKLARMQAEAAKEAKQPFGPEVQRQEWEALRKSINGLVNKVSVGNIKDIVRGELFTLNLLRGKGLFARAVLRAQMASPGFTHVYAALVAVVNSRLPEVGELIANRTALMFR
;
A
#
# COMPACT_ATOMS: atom_id res chain seq x y z
N MET A 1 67.88 12.63 2.58
CA MET A 1 68.17 11.28 2.08
C MET A 1 68.46 10.37 3.27
N SER A 2 68.39 9.05 3.08
CA SER A 2 68.85 8.00 4.01
C SER A 2 68.11 7.85 5.36
N SER A 3 67.09 7.00 5.36
CA SER A 3 66.95 5.91 6.35
C SER A 3 67.90 4.76 5.95
N PRO A 4 67.87 3.55 6.55
CA PRO A 4 67.46 3.15 7.91
C PRO A 4 68.54 2.29 8.63
N GLN A 5 68.29 1.89 9.88
CA GLN A 5 68.63 0.57 10.46
C GLN A 5 67.75 0.41 11.72
N LYS A 6 67.13 -0.71 12.13
CA LYS A 6 67.25 -2.18 11.93
C LYS A 6 67.49 -2.80 13.32
N GLY A 7 66.41 -3.20 13.99
CA GLY A 7 66.46 -4.06 15.19
C GLY A 7 65.73 -5.36 14.88
N SER A 8 66.28 -6.51 15.29
CA SER A 8 65.80 -7.82 14.86
C SER A 8 65.94 -8.89 15.95
N SER A 9 64.82 -9.53 16.30
CA SER A 9 64.78 -10.83 16.97
C SER A 9 63.40 -11.47 16.83
N ALA A 10 63.38 -12.80 16.83
CA ALA A 10 62.25 -13.73 16.72
C ALA A 10 62.67 -15.06 17.41
N PRO A 11 61.82 -16.09 17.57
CA PRO A 11 60.40 -16.24 17.22
C PRO A 11 59.56 -16.37 18.53
N ASP A 12 58.50 -17.17 18.76
CA ASP A 12 57.79 -18.21 17.99
C ASP A 12 56.37 -18.49 18.57
N ALA A 13 55.66 -19.45 17.96
CA ALA A 13 54.67 -20.35 18.56
C ALA A 13 53.41 -19.76 19.22
N ALA A 14 52.40 -19.40 18.40
CA ALA A 14 51.07 -20.03 18.45
C ALA A 14 50.12 -19.52 17.32
N THR A 15 49.54 -20.47 16.58
CA THR A 15 48.50 -20.28 15.53
C THR A 15 47.29 -21.09 16.00
N PRO A 16 46.03 -20.58 16.03
CA PRO A 16 45.28 -20.46 14.76
C PRO A 16 44.17 -19.38 14.60
N ALA A 17 44.07 -18.91 13.35
CA ALA A 17 42.87 -18.73 12.51
C ALA A 17 41.58 -17.98 12.99
N GLY A 18 41.09 -17.10 12.09
CA GLY A 18 39.66 -16.84 11.88
C GLY A 18 39.23 -15.38 12.06
N GLY A 19 38.45 -14.81 11.12
CA GLY A 19 37.80 -13.51 11.35
C GLY A 19 37.32 -12.69 10.15
N GLU A 20 37.73 -12.98 8.90
CA GLU A 20 37.21 -12.23 7.75
C GLU A 20 35.76 -12.62 7.40
N GLY A 21 34.86 -11.64 7.29
CA GLY A 21 33.56 -11.82 6.61
C GLY A 21 32.32 -11.36 7.37
N GLN A 22 32.09 -10.03 7.48
CA GLN A 22 30.80 -9.50 7.94
C GLN A 22 30.40 -8.17 7.28
N LYS A 23 30.43 -8.12 5.93
CA LYS A 23 29.88 -7.02 5.11
C LYS A 23 29.02 -7.37 3.87
N PRO A 24 28.82 -8.61 3.39
CA PRO A 24 28.05 -8.84 2.16
C PRO A 24 26.52 -8.74 2.35
N GLU A 25 26.01 -8.95 3.57
CA GLU A 25 24.59 -9.19 3.82
C GLU A 25 23.73 -7.93 3.80
N VAL A 26 24.15 -6.87 4.51
CA VAL A 26 23.44 -5.57 4.52
C VAL A 26 23.36 -4.96 3.11
N ASP A 27 24.45 -5.06 2.36
CA ASP A 27 24.54 -4.66 0.96
C ASP A 27 23.56 -5.45 0.07
N ALA A 28 23.45 -6.77 0.28
CA ALA A 28 22.52 -7.61 -0.48
C ALA A 28 21.05 -7.27 -0.17
N VAL A 29 20.70 -7.04 1.10
CA VAL A 29 19.35 -6.64 1.52
C VAL A 29 18.96 -5.29 0.90
N GLU A 30 19.84 -4.29 0.94
CA GLU A 30 19.51 -2.98 0.36
C GLU A 30 19.45 -3.02 -1.17
N ARG A 31 20.34 -3.77 -1.85
CA ARG A 31 20.25 -4.02 -3.31
C ARG A 31 18.92 -4.70 -3.68
N LYS A 32 18.47 -5.68 -2.88
CA LYS A 32 17.19 -6.38 -3.07
C LYS A 32 15.98 -5.46 -2.85
N LYS A 33 16.04 -4.55 -1.86
CA LYS A 33 15.02 -3.51 -1.64
C LYS A 33 14.97 -2.51 -2.82
N ARG A 34 16.11 -1.98 -3.25
CA ARG A 34 16.22 -1.07 -4.40
C ARG A 34 15.76 -1.73 -5.71
N GLN A 35 15.99 -3.03 -5.90
CA GLN A 35 15.40 -3.79 -7.01
C GLN A 35 13.87 -3.84 -6.92
N LEU A 36 13.32 -4.16 -5.75
CA LEU A 36 11.87 -4.21 -5.53
C LEU A 36 11.19 -2.85 -5.78
N GLU A 37 11.83 -1.76 -5.34
CA GLU A 37 11.37 -0.38 -5.58
C GLU A 37 11.42 0.00 -7.07
N ASN A 38 12.44 -0.47 -7.81
CA ASN A 38 12.53 -0.28 -9.26
C ASN A 38 11.49 -1.12 -10.04
N LEU A 39 11.13 -2.33 -9.60
CA LEU A 39 10.01 -3.10 -10.18
C LEU A 39 8.67 -2.37 -10.00
N GLY A 40 8.53 -1.53 -8.98
CA GLY A 40 7.38 -0.66 -8.78
C GLY A 40 7.31 0.57 -9.70
N ARG A 41 8.40 0.91 -10.41
CA ARG A 41 8.51 2.13 -11.22
C ARG A 41 8.34 1.81 -12.71
N SER A 42 7.14 2.12 -13.23
CA SER A 42 6.79 2.16 -14.66
C SER A 42 6.94 0.87 -15.49
N GLY A 43 6.68 -0.32 -14.92
CA GLY A 43 6.71 -1.58 -15.70
C GLY A 43 6.06 -2.80 -15.03
N GLY A 44 4.98 -2.61 -14.27
CA GLY A 44 4.46 -3.60 -13.33
C GLY A 44 4.04 -4.94 -13.95
N VAL A 45 4.89 -5.97 -13.80
CA VAL A 45 4.56 -7.37 -14.07
C VAL A 45 3.39 -7.82 -13.18
N TYR A 46 2.39 -8.48 -13.75
CA TYR A 46 1.28 -9.04 -12.97
C TYR A 46 1.78 -10.19 -12.07
N ILE A 47 1.84 -9.93 -10.76
CA ILE A 47 2.11 -10.96 -9.74
C ILE A 47 0.76 -11.56 -9.30
N PRO A 48 0.50 -12.87 -9.51
CA PRO A 48 -0.73 -13.50 -9.07
C PRO A 48 -0.96 -13.36 -7.55
N PRO A 49 -2.20 -13.16 -7.09
CA PRO A 49 -2.49 -12.78 -5.71
C PRO A 49 -2.00 -13.79 -4.67
N PHE A 50 -1.98 -15.09 -5.00
CA PHE A 50 -1.45 -16.12 -4.10
C PHE A 50 0.08 -16.03 -3.90
N LYS A 51 0.83 -15.62 -4.93
CA LYS A 51 2.29 -15.39 -4.81
C LYS A 51 2.55 -14.13 -3.98
N LEU A 52 1.78 -13.08 -4.24
CA LEU A 52 1.87 -11.81 -3.51
C LEU A 52 1.53 -11.99 -2.02
N ALA A 53 0.45 -12.72 -1.71
CA ALA A 53 0.06 -13.04 -0.34
C ALA A 53 1.13 -13.87 0.40
N ARG A 54 1.76 -14.84 -0.26
CA ARG A 54 2.87 -15.62 0.36
C ARG A 54 4.07 -14.72 0.66
N MET A 55 4.45 -13.85 -0.29
CA MET A 55 5.54 -12.88 -0.12
C MET A 55 5.25 -11.86 0.99
N GLN A 56 3.99 -11.43 1.14
CA GLN A 56 3.55 -10.58 2.25
C GLN A 56 3.58 -11.33 3.59
N ALA A 57 3.19 -12.61 3.63
CA ALA A 57 3.24 -13.44 4.84
C ALA A 57 4.68 -13.82 5.24
N GLU A 58 5.61 -13.90 4.29
CA GLU A 58 7.05 -14.00 4.54
C GLU A 58 7.55 -12.68 5.17
N ALA A 59 7.32 -11.53 4.52
CA ALA A 59 7.73 -10.22 5.05
C ALA A 59 7.08 -9.83 6.40
N ALA A 60 5.82 -10.22 6.64
CA ALA A 60 5.12 -9.95 7.89
C ALA A 60 5.72 -10.69 9.10
N LYS A 61 6.48 -11.77 8.90
CA LYS A 61 7.23 -12.45 9.96
C LYS A 61 8.53 -11.73 10.33
N GLU A 62 9.10 -10.95 9.41
CA GLU A 62 10.29 -10.12 9.63
C GLU A 62 9.93 -8.72 10.15
N ALA A 63 8.67 -8.29 9.99
CA ALA A 63 8.18 -6.95 10.31
C ALA A 63 8.08 -6.68 11.84
N LYS A 64 9.19 -6.21 12.45
CA LYS A 64 9.31 -5.88 13.88
C LYS A 64 8.44 -4.70 14.39
N GLN A 65 7.56 -4.12 13.56
CA GLN A 65 6.85 -2.85 13.85
C GLN A 65 5.38 -2.90 13.41
N PRO A 66 4.41 -3.12 14.33
CA PRO A 66 2.99 -3.26 13.97
C PRO A 66 2.35 -1.97 13.42
N PHE A 67 2.93 -0.80 13.71
CA PHE A 67 2.43 0.51 13.25
C PHE A 67 3.37 1.19 12.23
N GLY A 68 4.18 0.40 11.52
CA GLY A 68 5.12 0.93 10.52
C GLY A 68 4.44 1.60 9.30
N PRO A 69 5.12 2.54 8.61
CA PRO A 69 4.57 3.23 7.43
C PRO A 69 4.28 2.29 6.26
N GLU A 70 4.92 1.12 6.22
CA GLU A 70 4.66 0.06 5.24
C GLU A 70 3.31 -0.64 5.52
N VAL A 71 2.97 -0.91 6.79
CA VAL A 71 1.65 -1.44 7.20
C VAL A 71 0.54 -0.42 6.88
N GLN A 72 0.74 0.84 7.27
CA GLN A 72 -0.21 1.92 7.01
C GLN A 72 -0.49 2.13 5.49
N ARG A 73 0.51 1.84 4.64
CA ARG A 73 0.37 1.85 3.17
C ARG A 73 -0.42 0.65 2.66
N GLN A 74 -0.17 -0.55 3.19
CA GLN A 74 -0.92 -1.76 2.86
C GLN A 74 -2.41 -1.62 3.22
N GLU A 75 -2.72 -1.10 4.41
CA GLU A 75 -4.08 -0.74 4.82
C GLU A 75 -4.76 0.24 3.84
N TRP A 76 -4.04 1.30 3.45
CA TRP A 76 -4.56 2.34 2.57
C TRP A 76 -4.85 1.80 1.16
N GLU A 77 -3.99 0.90 0.66
CA GLU A 77 -4.25 0.17 -0.57
C GLU A 77 -5.42 -0.80 -0.46
N ALA A 78 -5.55 -1.51 0.67
CA ALA A 78 -6.68 -2.39 0.93
C ALA A 78 -7.99 -1.58 0.96
N LEU A 79 -8.06 -0.50 1.73
CA LEU A 79 -9.19 0.43 1.78
C LEU A 79 -9.56 0.96 0.38
N ARG A 80 -8.58 1.36 -0.43
CA ARG A 80 -8.78 1.79 -1.82
C ARG A 80 -9.32 0.68 -2.72
N LYS A 81 -8.82 -0.55 -2.58
CA LYS A 81 -9.27 -1.72 -3.34
C LYS A 81 -10.71 -2.09 -2.95
N SER A 82 -11.02 -2.15 -1.66
CA SER A 82 -12.36 -2.41 -1.13
C SER A 82 -13.37 -1.36 -1.57
N ILE A 83 -13.09 -0.06 -1.38
CA ILE A 83 -13.98 1.03 -1.81
C ILE A 83 -14.32 0.93 -3.30
N ASN A 84 -13.31 0.74 -4.16
CA ASN A 84 -13.53 0.56 -5.61
C ASN A 84 -14.37 -0.70 -5.89
N GLY A 85 -14.11 -1.80 -5.19
CA GLY A 85 -14.88 -3.03 -5.30
C GLY A 85 -16.35 -2.85 -4.94
N LEU A 86 -16.68 -2.13 -3.86
CA LEU A 86 -18.07 -1.86 -3.48
C LEU A 86 -18.79 -0.99 -4.51
N VAL A 87 -18.16 0.09 -4.98
CA VAL A 87 -18.73 0.99 -5.97
C VAL A 87 -18.95 0.29 -7.32
N ASN A 88 -18.11 -0.69 -7.68
CA ASN A 88 -18.31 -1.50 -8.89
C ASN A 88 -19.35 -2.63 -8.71
N LYS A 89 -19.57 -3.14 -7.49
CA LYS A 89 -20.55 -4.19 -7.16
C LYS A 89 -21.98 -3.69 -6.97
N VAL A 90 -22.18 -2.38 -6.77
CA VAL A 90 -23.48 -1.83 -6.34
C VAL A 90 -24.53 -1.86 -7.45
N SER A 91 -25.73 -2.32 -7.10
CA SER A 91 -26.91 -2.41 -7.97
C SER A 91 -28.18 -2.15 -7.16
N VAL A 92 -29.31 -1.97 -7.86
CA VAL A 92 -30.63 -1.73 -7.22
C VAL A 92 -31.00 -2.85 -6.23
N GLY A 93 -30.63 -4.11 -6.52
CA GLY A 93 -30.96 -5.26 -5.69
C GLY A 93 -30.14 -5.39 -4.41
N ASN A 94 -28.83 -5.10 -4.46
CA ASN A 94 -27.89 -5.39 -3.36
C ASN A 94 -27.42 -4.16 -2.56
N ILE A 95 -27.85 -2.94 -2.91
CA ILE A 95 -27.42 -1.70 -2.26
C ILE A 95 -27.67 -1.69 -0.75
N LYS A 96 -28.76 -2.31 -0.27
CA LYS A 96 -29.08 -2.42 1.17
C LYS A 96 -28.01 -3.22 1.92
N ASP A 97 -27.54 -4.31 1.34
CA ASP A 97 -26.63 -5.26 1.97
C ASP A 97 -25.18 -4.76 1.89
N ILE A 98 -24.78 -4.18 0.74
CA ILE A 98 -23.51 -3.47 0.59
C ILE A 98 -23.40 -2.34 1.62
N VAL A 99 -24.45 -1.52 1.79
CA VAL A 99 -24.44 -0.43 2.77
C VAL A 99 -24.33 -0.95 4.21
N ARG A 100 -25.12 -1.96 4.58
CA ARG A 100 -25.21 -2.47 5.96
C ARG A 100 -24.02 -3.34 6.38
N GLY A 101 -23.49 -4.17 5.47
CA GLY A 101 -22.44 -5.14 5.78
C GLY A 101 -21.03 -4.70 5.41
N GLU A 102 -20.84 -4.14 4.21
CA GLU A 102 -19.48 -3.88 3.67
C GLU A 102 -19.05 -2.41 3.71
N LEU A 103 -19.97 -1.45 3.58
CA LEU A 103 -19.61 -0.05 3.35
C LEU A 103 -19.24 0.70 4.63
N PHE A 104 -20.06 0.59 5.68
CA PHE A 104 -19.83 1.27 6.96
C PHE A 104 -18.84 0.53 7.88
N THR A 105 -18.38 -0.67 7.52
CA THR A 105 -17.24 -1.34 8.18
C THR A 105 -15.88 -0.81 7.69
N LEU A 106 -15.85 -0.06 6.58
CA LEU A 106 -14.66 0.64 6.10
C LEU A 106 -14.51 2.02 6.75
N ASN A 107 -13.27 2.46 6.98
CA ASN A 107 -12.99 3.81 7.47
C ASN A 107 -13.18 4.86 6.36
N LEU A 108 -14.44 5.24 6.12
CA LEU A 108 -14.83 6.23 5.12
C LEU A 108 -14.43 7.67 5.49
N LEU A 109 -14.15 7.98 6.76
CA LEU A 109 -13.60 9.29 7.16
C LEU A 109 -12.18 9.47 6.61
N ARG A 110 -11.27 8.52 6.91
CA ARG A 110 -9.93 8.43 6.30
C ARG A 110 -10.04 8.27 4.77
N GLY A 111 -11.05 7.51 4.31
CA GLY A 111 -11.31 7.20 2.91
C GLY A 111 -12.07 8.24 2.09
N LYS A 112 -12.51 9.40 2.64
CA LYS A 112 -13.51 10.25 1.97
C LYS A 112 -13.12 10.70 0.55
N GLY A 113 -11.85 11.06 0.37
CA GLY A 113 -11.29 11.41 -0.94
C GLY A 113 -11.22 10.24 -1.94
N LEU A 114 -11.10 9.00 -1.47
CA LEU A 114 -11.13 7.77 -2.27
C LEU A 114 -12.55 7.44 -2.71
N PHE A 115 -13.50 7.40 -1.76
CA PHE A 115 -14.91 7.10 -2.04
C PHE A 115 -15.50 8.08 -3.05
N ALA A 116 -15.33 9.39 -2.82
CA ALA A 116 -15.76 10.42 -3.76
C ALA A 116 -15.14 10.25 -5.17
N ARG A 117 -13.87 9.85 -5.26
CA ARG A 117 -13.20 9.59 -6.55
C ARG A 117 -13.68 8.30 -7.22
N ALA A 118 -14.03 7.28 -6.45
CA ALA A 118 -14.56 6.02 -6.96
C ALA A 118 -15.96 6.22 -7.55
N VAL A 119 -16.87 6.85 -6.79
CA VAL A 119 -18.26 7.11 -7.22
C VAL A 119 -18.31 7.96 -8.49
N LEU A 120 -17.59 9.09 -8.52
CA LEU A 120 -17.58 9.98 -9.69
C LEU A 120 -17.00 9.30 -10.94
N ARG A 121 -15.99 8.44 -10.78
CA ARG A 121 -15.44 7.67 -11.92
C ARG A 121 -16.38 6.57 -12.40
N ALA A 122 -17.08 5.89 -11.49
CA ALA A 122 -18.06 4.87 -11.85
C ALA A 122 -19.29 5.48 -12.54
N GLN A 123 -19.76 6.63 -12.07
CA GLN A 123 -20.84 7.39 -12.72
C GLN A 123 -20.46 7.85 -14.13
N MET A 124 -19.26 8.41 -14.32
CA MET A 124 -18.77 8.84 -15.64
C MET A 124 -18.52 7.66 -16.60
N ALA A 125 -18.12 6.49 -16.08
CA ALA A 125 -17.93 5.28 -16.87
C ALA A 125 -19.25 4.57 -17.22
N SER A 126 -20.27 4.67 -16.35
CA SER A 126 -21.54 3.97 -16.48
C SER A 126 -22.76 4.86 -16.13
N PRO A 127 -23.10 5.89 -16.94
CA PRO A 127 -24.14 6.86 -16.61
C PRO A 127 -25.53 6.24 -16.35
N GLY A 128 -25.85 5.10 -16.96
CA GLY A 128 -27.12 4.38 -16.72
C GLY A 128 -27.38 4.02 -15.25
N PHE A 129 -26.33 3.80 -14.45
CA PHE A 129 -26.44 3.50 -13.02
C PHE A 129 -26.39 4.74 -12.11
N THR A 130 -26.48 5.97 -12.66
CA THR A 130 -26.47 7.23 -11.88
C THR A 130 -27.49 7.21 -10.74
N HIS A 131 -28.66 6.60 -10.92
CA HIS A 131 -29.68 6.46 -9.88
C HIS A 131 -29.21 5.59 -8.69
N VAL A 132 -28.43 4.53 -8.94
CA VAL A 132 -27.83 3.68 -7.89
C VAL A 132 -26.73 4.45 -7.14
N TYR A 133 -25.88 5.17 -7.87
CA TYR A 133 -24.82 5.98 -7.28
C TYR A 133 -25.37 7.14 -6.45
N ALA A 134 -26.45 7.80 -6.91
CA ALA A 134 -27.14 8.85 -6.16
C ALA A 134 -27.75 8.30 -4.87
N ALA A 135 -28.42 7.14 -4.90
CA ALA A 135 -28.95 6.49 -3.71
C ALA A 135 -27.84 6.11 -2.72
N LEU A 136 -26.70 5.60 -3.21
CA LEU A 136 -25.53 5.27 -2.39
C LEU A 136 -24.96 6.50 -1.67
N VAL A 137 -24.81 7.61 -2.40
CA VAL A 137 -24.33 8.88 -1.83
C VAL A 137 -25.33 9.47 -0.84
N ALA A 138 -26.63 9.42 -1.11
CA ALA A 138 -27.67 9.90 -0.19
C ALA A 138 -27.64 9.18 1.16
N VAL A 139 -27.49 7.85 1.15
CA VAL A 139 -27.41 7.06 2.40
C VAL A 139 -26.09 7.33 3.14
N VAL A 140 -24.96 7.46 2.45
CA VAL A 140 -23.69 7.89 3.09
C VAL A 140 -23.83 9.29 3.69
N ASN A 141 -24.43 10.25 2.97
CA ASN A 141 -24.65 11.63 3.43
C ASN A 141 -25.48 11.69 4.72
N SER A 142 -26.48 10.80 4.89
CA SER A 142 -27.29 10.71 6.11
C SER A 142 -26.52 10.32 7.39
N ARG A 143 -25.26 9.87 7.25
CA ARG A 143 -24.38 9.47 8.37
C ARG A 143 -23.06 10.23 8.40
N LEU A 144 -22.55 10.65 7.25
CA LEU A 144 -21.25 11.27 7.05
C LEU A 144 -21.40 12.47 6.07
N PRO A 145 -21.99 13.59 6.50
CA PRO A 145 -22.33 14.71 5.61
C PRO A 145 -21.11 15.31 4.90
N GLU A 146 -19.93 15.36 5.55
CA GLU A 146 -18.67 15.78 4.93
C GLU A 146 -18.32 15.00 3.64
N VAL A 147 -18.76 13.74 3.54
CA VAL A 147 -18.50 12.88 2.38
C VAL A 147 -19.46 13.19 1.24
N GLY A 148 -20.72 13.51 1.57
CA GLY A 148 -21.71 13.98 0.59
C GLY A 148 -21.36 15.36 0.06
N GLU A 149 -20.99 16.29 0.92
CA GLU A 149 -20.53 17.64 0.57
C GLU A 149 -19.29 17.60 -0.35
N LEU A 150 -18.29 16.79 0.00
CA LEU A 150 -17.10 16.58 -0.83
C LEU A 150 -17.43 16.02 -2.22
N ILE A 151 -18.49 15.21 -2.35
CA ILE A 151 -18.96 14.72 -3.65
C ILE A 151 -19.69 15.85 -4.39
N ALA A 152 -20.64 16.54 -3.76
CA ALA A 152 -21.41 17.63 -4.36
C ALA A 152 -20.49 18.75 -4.91
N ASN A 153 -19.54 19.22 -4.10
CA ASN A 153 -18.56 20.23 -4.49
C ASN A 153 -17.69 19.76 -5.68
N ARG A 154 -17.32 18.48 -5.74
CA ARG A 154 -16.58 17.91 -6.87
C ARG A 154 -17.44 17.75 -8.13
N THR A 155 -18.72 17.38 -8.00
CA THR A 155 -19.66 17.30 -9.12
C THR A 155 -19.87 18.68 -9.74
N ALA A 156 -20.08 19.72 -8.92
CA ALA A 156 -20.23 21.10 -9.39
C ALA A 156 -18.96 21.59 -10.14
N LEU A 157 -17.77 21.23 -9.66
CA LEU A 157 -16.49 21.52 -10.32
C LEU A 157 -16.20 20.63 -11.55
N MET A 158 -16.97 19.57 -11.80
CA MET A 158 -16.89 18.74 -13.01
C MET A 158 -17.94 19.12 -14.07
N PHE A 159 -18.96 19.90 -13.68
CA PHE A 159 -20.03 20.37 -14.56
C PHE A 159 -19.72 21.72 -15.23
N ARG A 160 -18.72 22.46 -14.71
CA ARG A 160 -18.35 23.81 -15.16
C ARG A 160 -16.95 23.86 -15.74
#